data_AF-M7ZVM9-F1
#
_entry.id   AF-M7ZVM9-F1
#
_cell.length_a   1.000
_cell.length_b   1.000
_cell.length_c   1.000
_cell.angle_alpha   90.00
_cell.angle_beta   90.00
_cell.angle_gamma   90.00
#
_symmetry.space_group_name_H-M   'P 1'
#
loop_
_entity.id
_entity.type
_entity.pdbx_description
1 polymer ?
#
loop_
_entity_poly.entity_id
_entity_poly.type
_entity_poly.pdbx_seq_one_letter_code
_entity_poly.pdbx_strand_id
1 'polypeptide(L)'
;MHPGHLGLIASPADAGHYMVAELQMILGGDRADLLCFSSEAGEWVTKDVRYPLPSRPLSPNGVVSHSGRLWWVDLSWCLLTCDPFADAPALRVVPLPEGKALKSKEAWGLLDKYRCVAVSGAKLRFVDMYRNLNSGGSVQISVWTLADPDSTEWTLESEATFAEIWDDASYKATGLPRKIPVLALIHPTNPDVVYFFLDEHLFGVDVRARKVMECEVYELVQPPREHVTTRFVHAWQLPQALCSGSAKETEDGVKEELQQLQL
;
A
#
# COMPACT_ATOMS: atom_id res chain seq x y z
N MET A 1 2.08 2.55 20.34
CA MET A 1 0.96 2.80 19.41
C MET A 1 1.12 1.81 18.26
N HIS A 2 0.14 0.94 18.02
CA HIS A 2 0.16 0.02 16.86
C HIS A 2 -0.38 0.81 15.66
N PRO A 3 0.46 1.26 14.71
CA PRO A 3 0.05 2.21 13.67
C PRO A 3 -1.01 1.65 12.70
N GLY A 4 -1.29 0.35 12.71
CA GLY A 4 -2.24 -0.28 11.80
C GLY A 4 -3.72 -0.07 12.13
N HIS A 5 -4.07 0.56 13.26
CA HIS A 5 -5.48 0.70 13.67
C HIS A 5 -6.13 2.02 13.25
N LEU A 6 -5.35 3.02 12.84
CA LEU A 6 -5.81 4.37 12.56
C LEU A 6 -5.84 4.61 11.05
N GLY A 7 -7.00 5.02 10.53
CA GLY A 7 -7.21 5.35 9.13
C GLY A 7 -7.68 6.79 8.96
N LEU A 8 -7.43 7.35 7.78
CA LEU A 8 -7.87 8.68 7.35
C LEU A 8 -8.70 8.53 6.08
N ILE A 9 -9.87 9.18 6.04
CA ILE A 9 -10.73 9.21 4.86
C ILE A 9 -11.27 10.62 4.63
N ALA A 10 -11.24 11.07 3.37
CA ALA A 10 -11.87 12.32 2.97
C ALA A 10 -13.40 12.16 2.96
N SER A 11 -14.12 13.22 3.34
CA SER A 11 -15.56 13.26 3.29
C SER A 11 -16.03 13.21 1.83
N PRO A 12 -16.99 12.34 1.49
CA PRO A 12 -17.55 12.31 0.15
C PRO A 12 -18.47 13.52 -0.13
N ALA A 13 -18.95 14.20 0.92
CA ALA A 13 -19.87 15.33 0.79
C ALA A 13 -19.15 16.68 0.59
N ASP A 14 -17.93 16.83 1.12
CA ASP A 14 -17.14 18.05 1.04
C ASP A 14 -15.64 17.73 0.96
N ALA A 15 -14.99 18.21 -0.11
CA ALA A 15 -13.58 17.99 -0.38
C ALA A 15 -12.64 18.61 0.67
N GLY A 16 -13.11 19.54 1.51
CA GLY A 16 -12.33 20.13 2.60
C GLY A 16 -12.35 19.34 3.90
N HIS A 17 -13.29 18.41 4.06
CA HIS A 17 -13.49 17.68 5.30
C HIS A 17 -12.93 16.26 5.23
N TYR A 18 -12.39 15.80 6.35
CA TYR A 18 -11.91 14.44 6.55
C TYR A 18 -12.34 13.89 7.90
N MET A 19 -12.29 12.56 8.01
CA MET A 19 -12.45 11.82 9.25
C MET A 19 -11.23 10.94 9.49
N VAL A 20 -10.73 10.97 10.73
CA VAL A 20 -9.77 9.98 11.23
C VAL A 20 -10.55 8.98 12.07
N ALA A 21 -10.35 7.68 11.85
CA ALA A 21 -10.98 6.66 12.67
C ALA A 21 -9.98 5.62 13.15
N GLU A 22 -10.05 5.28 14.43
CA GLU A 22 -9.28 4.20 15.04
C GLU A 22 -10.22 3.07 15.47
N LEU A 23 -9.91 1.84 15.03
CA LEU A 23 -10.63 0.64 15.45
C LEU A 23 -9.97 0.03 16.68
N GLN A 24 -10.64 0.15 17.83
CA GLN A 24 -10.19 -0.34 19.12
C GLN A 24 -11.00 -1.57 19.52
N MET A 25 -10.32 -2.70 19.63
CA MET A 25 -10.97 -3.96 19.92
C MET A 25 -11.09 -4.19 21.43
N ILE A 26 -12.25 -4.67 21.87
CA ILE A 26 -12.45 -5.08 23.26
C ILE A 26 -12.12 -6.57 23.36
N LEU A 27 -11.04 -6.90 24.09
CA LEU A 27 -10.55 -8.27 24.26
C LEU A 27 -11.66 -9.20 24.78
N GLY A 28 -11.95 -10.27 24.03
CA GLY A 28 -12.89 -11.32 24.41
C GLY A 28 -14.37 -10.99 24.20
N GLY A 29 -14.69 -9.85 23.57
CA GLY A 29 -16.06 -9.46 23.23
C GLY A 29 -16.41 -9.60 21.75
N ASP A 30 -17.70 -9.44 21.45
CA ASP A 30 -18.28 -9.29 20.10
C ASP A 30 -18.49 -7.81 19.74
N ARG A 31 -17.85 -6.90 20.47
CA ARG A 31 -17.93 -5.43 20.28
C ARG A 31 -16.54 -4.82 20.18
N ALA A 32 -16.49 -3.69 19.48
CA ALA A 32 -15.32 -2.85 19.36
C ALA A 32 -15.77 -1.38 19.43
N ASP A 33 -14.84 -0.50 19.79
CA ASP A 33 -15.01 0.93 19.72
C ASP A 33 -14.40 1.44 18.41
N LEU A 34 -15.18 2.21 17.66
CA LEU A 34 -14.69 3.00 16.54
C LEU A 34 -14.60 4.44 17.01
N LEU A 35 -13.37 4.90 17.25
CA LEU A 35 -13.08 6.25 17.71
C LEU A 35 -12.88 7.14 16.48
N CYS A 36 -13.80 8.07 16.23
CA CYS A 36 -13.80 8.93 15.05
C CYS A 36 -13.54 10.40 15.41
N PHE A 37 -12.56 11.03 14.79
CA PHE A 37 -12.38 12.48 14.77
C PHE A 37 -12.94 13.04 13.46
N SER A 38 -13.89 13.97 13.55
CA SER A 38 -14.35 14.74 12.38
C SER A 38 -13.67 16.11 12.34
N SER A 39 -13.08 16.46 11.21
CA SER A 39 -12.55 17.82 10.99
C SER A 39 -13.62 18.91 10.97
N GLU A 40 -14.89 18.56 10.72
CA GLU A 40 -16.02 19.51 10.74
C GLU A 40 -16.44 19.86 12.16
N ALA A 41 -16.61 18.84 13.01
CA ALA A 41 -16.99 19.03 14.40
C ALA A 41 -15.79 19.39 15.30
N GLY A 42 -14.57 19.03 14.88
CA GLY A 42 -13.35 19.26 15.65
C GLY A 42 -13.23 18.40 16.92
N GLU A 43 -14.04 17.34 17.04
CA GLU A 43 -14.10 16.51 18.24
C GLU A 43 -13.99 15.01 17.93
N TRP A 44 -13.63 14.26 18.96
CA TRP A 44 -13.60 12.79 18.95
C TRP A 44 -14.94 12.24 19.45
N VAL A 45 -15.52 11.33 18.67
CA VAL A 45 -16.75 10.61 19.01
C VAL A 45 -16.45 9.11 19.02
N THR A 46 -16.83 8.43 20.10
CA THR A 46 -16.76 6.98 20.19
C THR A 46 -18.07 6.37 19.72
N LYS A 47 -17.99 5.45 18.75
CA LYS A 47 -19.11 4.67 18.25
C LYS A 47 -18.92 3.21 18.62
N ASP A 48 -19.89 2.62 19.31
CA ASP A 48 -19.90 1.18 19.55
C ASP A 48 -20.29 0.44 18.27
N VAL A 49 -19.50 -0.56 17.88
CA VAL A 49 -19.75 -1.39 16.70
C VAL A 49 -19.70 -2.87 17.06
N ARG A 50 -20.54 -3.68 16.39
CA ARG A 50 -20.39 -5.14 16.45
C ARG A 50 -19.08 -5.55 15.78
N TYR A 51 -18.31 -6.37 16.47
CA TYR A 51 -17.04 -6.90 16.00
C TYR A 51 -17.24 -8.32 15.44
N PRO A 52 -17.16 -8.50 14.12
CA PRO A 52 -17.61 -9.73 13.46
C PRO A 52 -16.53 -10.82 13.38
N LEU A 53 -15.34 -10.62 13.94
CA LEU A 53 -14.28 -11.62 13.89
C LEU A 53 -14.42 -12.65 15.02
N PRO A 54 -14.06 -13.93 14.77
CA PRO A 54 -14.04 -14.97 15.77
C PRO A 54 -12.93 -14.74 16.82
N SER A 55 -12.56 -15.79 17.56
CA SER A 55 -11.53 -15.78 18.61
C SER A 55 -10.13 -15.30 18.20
N ARG A 56 -9.86 -15.07 16.91
CA ARG A 56 -8.60 -14.48 16.42
C ARG A 56 -8.74 -12.95 16.35
N PRO A 57 -8.03 -12.20 17.22
CA PRO A 57 -7.99 -10.75 17.12
C PRO A 57 -7.43 -10.28 15.77
N LEU A 58 -7.96 -9.18 15.23
CA LEU A 58 -7.33 -8.47 14.12
C LEU A 58 -5.96 -7.95 14.57
N SER A 59 -4.94 -8.11 13.74
CA SER A 59 -3.62 -7.49 13.93
C SER A 59 -3.30 -6.68 12.70
N PRO A 60 -3.93 -5.51 12.53
CA PRO A 60 -3.88 -4.81 11.27
C PRO A 60 -2.47 -4.29 10.98
N ASN A 61 -2.07 -4.48 9.73
CA ASN A 61 -0.81 -4.03 9.15
C ASN A 61 -0.88 -2.56 8.71
N GLY A 62 -2.08 -2.05 8.45
CA GLY A 62 -2.37 -0.71 7.96
C GLY A 62 -3.86 -0.53 7.70
N VAL A 63 -4.26 0.71 7.40
CA VAL A 63 -5.63 1.06 7.02
C VAL A 63 -5.64 1.74 5.65
N VAL A 64 -6.56 1.35 4.79
CA VAL A 64 -6.71 1.91 3.44
C VAL A 64 -8.07 2.61 3.34
N SER A 65 -8.09 3.79 2.74
CA SER A 65 -9.33 4.48 2.37
C SER A 65 -9.72 4.11 0.94
N HIS A 66 -10.92 3.58 0.76
CA HIS A 66 -11.43 3.18 -0.56
C HIS A 66 -12.96 3.12 -0.58
N SER A 67 -13.57 3.69 -1.61
CA SER A 67 -15.02 3.60 -1.88
C SER A 67 -15.90 4.02 -0.69
N GLY A 68 -15.56 5.17 -0.08
CA GLY A 68 -16.30 5.72 1.06
C GLY A 68 -16.10 4.97 2.38
N ARG A 69 -15.17 4.01 2.44
CA ARG A 69 -14.94 3.16 3.61
C ARG A 69 -13.47 3.15 4.00
N LEU A 70 -13.26 2.88 5.28
CA LEU A 70 -11.95 2.47 5.78
C LEU A 70 -11.84 0.95 5.75
N TRP A 71 -10.63 0.47 5.49
CA TRP A 71 -10.29 -0.94 5.34
C TRP A 71 -9.10 -1.25 6.23
N TRP A 72 -9.34 -1.82 7.40
CA TRP A 72 -8.29 -2.31 8.30
C TRP A 72 -7.77 -3.63 7.77
N VAL A 73 -6.51 -3.64 7.35
CA VAL A 73 -5.91 -4.76 6.62
C VAL A 73 -5.12 -5.63 7.58
N ASP A 74 -5.51 -6.89 7.75
CA ASP A 74 -4.66 -7.92 8.36
C ASP A 74 -4.15 -8.86 7.25
N LEU A 75 -2.90 -8.65 6.84
CA LEU A 75 -2.25 -9.36 5.73
C LEU A 75 -2.12 -10.86 5.98
N SER A 76 -2.40 -11.32 7.19
CA SER A 76 -2.36 -12.73 7.52
C SER A 76 -3.66 -13.45 7.18
N TRP A 77 -4.83 -12.81 7.08
CA TRP A 77 -6.08 -13.56 6.84
C TRP A 77 -7.31 -12.79 6.36
N CYS A 78 -7.48 -11.50 6.68
CA CYS A 78 -8.70 -10.77 6.29
C CYS A 78 -8.55 -9.25 6.34
N LEU A 79 -9.56 -8.56 5.84
CA LEU A 79 -9.78 -7.13 6.01
C LEU A 79 -11.09 -6.92 6.78
N LEU A 80 -11.12 -5.89 7.63
CA LEU A 80 -12.36 -5.33 8.14
C LEU A 80 -12.66 -4.01 7.45
N THR A 81 -13.92 -3.75 7.14
CA THR A 81 -14.32 -2.47 6.54
C THR A 81 -15.65 -1.96 7.07
N CYS A 82 -15.76 -0.64 7.19
CA CYS A 82 -17.02 0.07 7.41
C CYS A 82 -16.93 1.50 6.86
N ASP A 83 -18.09 2.13 6.68
CA ASP A 83 -18.20 3.58 6.51
C ASP A 83 -18.14 4.23 7.91
N PRO A 84 -17.09 5.01 8.23
CA PRO A 84 -16.98 5.66 9.54
C PRO A 84 -17.91 6.88 9.68
N PHE A 85 -18.43 7.43 8.57
CA PHE A 85 -19.36 8.57 8.59
C PHE A 85 -20.78 8.18 8.97
N ALA A 86 -21.17 6.92 8.73
CA ALA A 86 -22.49 6.42 9.12
C ALA A 86 -22.78 6.63 10.62
N ASP A 87 -24.03 6.96 10.95
CA ASP A 87 -24.47 7.11 12.35
C ASP A 87 -24.30 5.80 13.15
N ALA A 88 -24.57 4.67 12.49
CA ALA A 88 -24.36 3.33 13.02
C ALA A 88 -23.44 2.52 12.07
N PRO A 89 -22.11 2.66 12.19
CA PRO A 89 -21.17 1.93 11.34
C PRO A 89 -21.30 0.41 11.52
N ALA A 90 -21.32 -0.31 10.40
CA ALA A 90 -21.37 -1.77 10.38
C ALA A 90 -20.06 -2.34 9.86
N LEU A 91 -19.32 -3.05 10.71
CA LEU A 91 -18.11 -3.76 10.31
C LEU A 91 -18.47 -4.99 9.46
N ARG A 92 -17.82 -5.12 8.30
CA ARG A 92 -17.89 -6.29 7.42
C ARG A 92 -16.52 -6.94 7.30
N VAL A 93 -16.51 -8.27 7.30
CA VAL A 93 -15.31 -9.08 7.07
C VAL A 93 -15.16 -9.34 5.59
N VAL A 94 -13.96 -9.13 5.06
CA VAL A 94 -13.58 -9.55 3.71
C VAL A 94 -12.37 -10.49 3.83
N PRO A 95 -12.51 -11.79 3.52
CA PRO A 95 -11.39 -12.71 3.54
C PRO A 95 -10.35 -12.33 2.48
N LEU A 96 -9.09 -12.71 2.70
CA LEU A 96 -8.08 -12.71 1.64
C LEU A 96 -8.46 -13.71 0.53
N PRO A 97 -7.82 -13.67 -0.66
CA PRO A 97 -8.08 -14.65 -1.70
C PRO A 97 -7.97 -16.10 -1.21
N GLU A 98 -8.68 -17.00 -1.85
CA GLU A 98 -8.74 -18.41 -1.46
C GLU A 98 -7.34 -19.02 -1.33
N GLY A 99 -7.11 -19.75 -0.25
CA GLY A 99 -5.81 -20.37 0.04
C GLY A 99 -4.70 -19.41 0.52
N LYS A 100 -4.96 -18.10 0.60
CA LYS A 100 -3.95 -17.11 1.04
C LYS A 100 -3.97 -16.78 2.54
N ALA A 101 -5.02 -17.19 3.25
CA ALA A 101 -5.10 -17.06 4.69
C ALA A 101 -4.04 -17.91 5.40
N LEU A 102 -3.32 -17.29 6.34
CA LEU A 102 -2.27 -17.88 7.15
C LEU A 102 -2.77 -18.27 8.53
N LYS A 103 -2.04 -19.19 9.17
CA LYS A 103 -2.32 -19.56 10.56
C LYS A 103 -2.06 -18.38 11.50
N SER A 104 -2.68 -18.42 12.68
CA SER A 104 -2.45 -17.41 13.71
C SER A 104 -0.96 -17.34 14.07
N LYS A 105 -0.45 -16.11 14.19
CA LYS A 105 0.98 -15.79 14.47
C LYS A 105 1.98 -16.21 13.40
N GLU A 106 1.55 -16.77 12.27
CA GLU A 106 2.45 -17.08 11.17
C GLU A 106 3.02 -15.79 10.57
N ALA A 107 4.35 -15.74 10.40
CA ALA A 107 5.10 -14.60 9.85
C ALA A 107 4.81 -13.26 10.53
N TRP A 108 4.47 -13.28 11.82
CA TRP A 108 4.27 -12.06 12.62
C TRP A 108 5.47 -11.11 12.45
N GLY A 109 5.19 -9.87 12.07
CA GLY A 109 6.20 -8.81 11.93
C GLY A 109 7.01 -8.86 10.63
N LEU A 110 6.73 -9.83 9.75
CA LEU A 110 7.41 -9.97 8.46
C LEU A 110 6.46 -9.81 7.25
N LEU A 111 5.15 -9.85 7.46
CA LEU A 111 4.19 -9.82 6.34
C LEU A 111 4.31 -8.58 5.48
N ASP A 112 4.62 -7.42 6.05
CA ASP A 112 4.75 -6.17 5.29
C ASP A 112 5.95 -6.15 4.33
N LYS A 113 6.85 -7.15 4.43
CA LYS A 113 7.94 -7.39 3.47
C LYS A 113 7.51 -8.17 2.24
N TYR A 114 6.40 -8.91 2.33
CA TYR A 114 6.03 -9.95 1.36
C TYR A 114 4.56 -9.90 0.93
N ARG A 115 3.76 -9.05 1.56
CA ARG A 115 2.35 -8.86 1.26
C ARG A 115 2.00 -7.40 1.37
N CYS A 116 1.04 -6.95 0.56
CA CYS A 116 0.43 -5.65 0.71
C CYS A 116 -1.02 -5.67 0.27
N VAL A 117 -1.81 -4.76 0.84
CA VAL A 117 -3.09 -4.33 0.27
C VAL A 117 -3.01 -2.84 0.06
N ALA A 118 -3.38 -2.37 -1.13
CA ALA A 118 -3.48 -0.94 -1.43
C ALA A 118 -4.49 -0.70 -2.55
N VAL A 119 -4.86 0.56 -2.76
CA VAL A 119 -5.67 0.96 -3.91
C VAL A 119 -4.75 1.16 -5.11
N SER A 120 -5.07 0.49 -6.22
CA SER A 120 -4.42 0.73 -7.51
C SER A 120 -5.44 0.66 -8.66
N GLY A 121 -5.45 1.70 -9.48
CA GLY A 121 -6.41 1.86 -10.58
C GLY A 121 -7.85 1.89 -10.06
N ALA A 122 -8.09 2.63 -8.97
CA ALA A 122 -9.38 2.75 -8.29
C ALA A 122 -10.00 1.41 -7.81
N LYS A 123 -9.18 0.39 -7.57
CA LYS A 123 -9.61 -0.91 -7.03
C LYS A 123 -8.68 -1.35 -5.91
N LEU A 124 -9.20 -2.14 -4.97
CA LEU A 124 -8.36 -2.79 -3.97
C LEU A 124 -7.57 -3.92 -4.60
N ARG A 125 -6.25 -3.90 -4.38
CA ARG A 125 -5.33 -4.94 -4.82
C ARG A 125 -4.67 -5.60 -3.63
N PHE A 126 -4.42 -6.90 -3.74
CA PHE A 126 -3.62 -7.66 -2.80
C PHE A 126 -2.44 -8.29 -3.52
N VAL A 127 -1.23 -7.98 -3.07
CA VAL A 127 0.01 -8.58 -3.56
C VAL A 127 0.49 -9.61 -2.55
N ASP A 128 0.86 -10.79 -3.03
CA ASP A 128 1.41 -11.86 -2.20
C ASP A 128 2.63 -12.52 -2.83
N MET A 129 3.72 -12.54 -2.08
CA MET A 129 4.94 -13.32 -2.36
C MET A 129 5.36 -14.19 -1.15
N TYR A 130 4.61 -14.17 -0.04
CA TYR A 130 4.98 -14.94 1.16
C TYR A 130 4.67 -16.43 0.98
N ARG A 131 5.73 -17.25 0.91
CA ARG A 131 5.63 -18.70 0.64
C ARG A 131 4.73 -19.01 -0.56
N ASN A 132 4.64 -18.07 -1.49
CA ASN A 132 3.82 -18.21 -2.68
C ASN A 132 4.65 -19.00 -3.69
N LEU A 133 4.30 -20.27 -3.85
CA LEU A 133 4.97 -21.18 -4.78
C LEU A 133 4.01 -21.49 -5.92
N ASN A 134 4.54 -21.54 -7.13
CA ASN A 134 3.79 -22.08 -8.27
C ASN A 134 3.66 -23.61 -8.15
N SER A 135 2.95 -24.23 -9.10
CA SER A 135 2.80 -25.70 -9.16
C SER A 135 4.12 -26.47 -9.25
N GLY A 136 5.18 -25.84 -9.76
CA GLY A 136 6.53 -26.38 -9.84
C GLY A 136 7.42 -26.08 -8.63
N GLY A 137 6.88 -25.50 -7.55
CA GLY A 137 7.64 -25.19 -6.32
C GLY A 137 8.54 -23.95 -6.40
N SER A 138 8.43 -23.14 -7.46
CA SER A 138 9.19 -21.90 -7.63
C SER A 138 8.51 -20.73 -6.93
N VAL A 139 9.31 -19.88 -6.26
CA VAL A 139 8.81 -18.68 -5.58
C VAL A 139 8.25 -17.69 -6.60
N GLN A 140 7.06 -17.18 -6.34
CA GLN A 140 6.34 -16.28 -7.22
C GLN A 140 5.73 -15.09 -6.49
N ILE A 141 5.36 -14.09 -7.27
CA ILE A 141 4.47 -13.00 -6.89
C ILE A 141 3.11 -13.21 -7.57
N SER A 142 2.03 -12.92 -6.84
CA SER A 142 0.68 -12.86 -7.40
C SER A 142 0.00 -11.55 -7.03
N VAL A 143 -0.73 -10.97 -7.97
CA VAL A 143 -1.51 -9.74 -7.79
C VAL A 143 -2.99 -10.07 -7.97
N TRP A 144 -3.78 -9.79 -6.94
CA TRP A 144 -5.20 -10.08 -6.86
C TRP A 144 -6.00 -8.79 -6.78
N THR A 145 -7.26 -8.84 -7.20
CA THR A 145 -8.13 -7.68 -7.27
C THR A 145 -9.48 -7.97 -6.67
N LEU A 146 -9.90 -7.09 -5.77
CA LEU A 146 -11.28 -6.98 -5.34
C LEU A 146 -11.92 -5.85 -6.16
N ALA A 147 -12.61 -6.23 -7.23
CA ALA A 147 -13.15 -5.27 -8.20
C ALA A 147 -14.40 -4.54 -7.67
N ASP A 148 -15.23 -5.24 -6.91
CA ASP A 148 -16.41 -4.71 -6.26
C ASP A 148 -16.15 -4.57 -4.75
N PRO A 149 -16.15 -3.34 -4.20
CA PRO A 149 -16.00 -3.09 -2.76
C PRO A 149 -17.03 -3.81 -1.90
N ASP A 150 -18.21 -4.18 -2.41
CA ASP A 150 -19.25 -4.89 -1.65
C ASP A 150 -19.16 -6.42 -1.76
N SER A 151 -18.31 -6.91 -2.65
CA SER A 151 -18.02 -8.34 -2.82
C SER A 151 -16.98 -8.85 -1.81
N THR A 152 -16.78 -10.17 -1.81
CA THR A 152 -15.68 -10.88 -1.15
C THR A 152 -14.83 -11.69 -2.13
N GLU A 153 -15.14 -11.60 -3.42
CA GLU A 153 -14.51 -12.39 -4.48
C GLU A 153 -13.29 -11.67 -5.03
N TRP A 154 -12.13 -12.30 -4.85
CA TRP A 154 -10.86 -11.83 -5.41
C TRP A 154 -10.58 -12.52 -6.74
N THR A 155 -10.16 -11.75 -7.73
CA THR A 155 -9.71 -12.26 -9.03
C THR A 155 -8.20 -12.17 -9.13
N LEU A 156 -7.53 -13.26 -9.53
CA LEU A 156 -6.11 -13.24 -9.86
C LEU A 156 -5.91 -12.52 -11.20
N GLU A 157 -5.15 -11.43 -11.21
CA GLU A 157 -4.91 -10.63 -12.42
C GLU A 157 -3.60 -11.00 -13.13
N SER A 158 -2.56 -11.24 -12.33
CA SER A 158 -1.22 -11.54 -12.83
C SER A 158 -0.42 -12.31 -11.80
N GLU A 159 0.45 -13.19 -12.28
CA GLU A 159 1.45 -13.88 -11.49
C GLU A 159 2.73 -14.06 -12.32
N ALA A 160 3.86 -14.09 -11.63
CA ALA A 160 5.17 -14.36 -12.22
C ALA A 160 6.09 -14.99 -11.19
N THR A 161 6.92 -15.93 -11.64
CA THR A 161 8.01 -16.43 -10.81
C THR A 161 9.15 -15.42 -10.78
N PHE A 162 9.89 -15.36 -9.67
CA PHE A 162 11.07 -14.51 -9.61
C PHE A 162 12.17 -14.99 -10.57
N ALA A 163 12.22 -16.28 -10.89
CA ALA A 163 13.13 -16.82 -11.90
C ALA A 163 12.87 -16.19 -13.28
N GLU A 164 11.61 -16.12 -13.71
CA GLU A 164 11.23 -15.46 -14.98
C GLU A 164 11.64 -13.98 -15.00
N ILE A 165 11.41 -13.25 -13.90
CA ILE A 165 11.80 -11.84 -13.78
C ILE A 165 13.32 -11.70 -13.89
N TRP A 166 14.09 -12.52 -13.15
CA TRP A 166 15.54 -12.48 -13.16
C TRP A 166 16.19 -12.91 -14.48
N ASP A 167 15.49 -13.74 -15.25
CA ASP A 167 15.97 -14.23 -16.55
C ASP A 167 15.72 -13.24 -17.69
N ASP A 168 14.81 -12.28 -17.50
CA ASP A 168 14.54 -11.22 -18.47
C ASP A 168 15.74 -10.27 -18.66
N ALA A 169 15.88 -9.74 -19.88
CA ALA A 169 16.96 -8.83 -20.25
C ALA A 169 16.92 -7.52 -19.45
N SER A 170 15.72 -7.02 -19.12
CA SER A 170 15.55 -5.79 -18.34
C SER A 170 16.10 -5.93 -16.92
N TYR A 171 15.88 -7.07 -16.25
CA TYR A 171 16.45 -7.32 -14.92
C TYR A 171 17.97 -7.47 -14.99
N LYS A 172 18.49 -8.23 -15.97
CA LYS A 172 19.94 -8.38 -16.16
C LYS A 172 20.65 -7.04 -16.40
N ALA A 173 20.00 -6.12 -17.12
CA ALA A 173 20.52 -4.78 -17.36
C ALA A 173 20.67 -3.93 -16.09
N THR A 174 19.90 -4.21 -15.02
CA THR A 174 20.05 -3.52 -13.73
C THR A 174 21.33 -3.87 -12.99
N GLY A 175 21.95 -5.03 -13.28
CA GLY A 175 23.08 -5.54 -12.52
C GLY A 175 22.76 -6.04 -11.10
N LEU A 176 21.48 -6.07 -10.70
CA LEU A 176 21.05 -6.52 -9.38
C LEU A 176 21.25 -8.03 -9.17
N PRO A 177 21.54 -8.47 -7.94
CA PRO A 177 21.69 -9.88 -7.64
C PRO A 177 20.36 -10.64 -7.76
N ARG A 178 20.41 -11.95 -8.01
CA ARG A 178 19.23 -12.83 -8.01
C ARG A 178 18.83 -13.19 -6.58
N LYS A 179 18.19 -12.25 -5.89
CA LYS A 179 17.70 -12.39 -4.52
C LYS A 179 16.24 -11.96 -4.46
N ILE A 180 15.46 -12.64 -3.63
CA ILE A 180 14.06 -12.27 -3.41
C ILE A 180 14.04 -10.87 -2.78
N PRO A 181 13.42 -9.89 -3.45
CA PRO A 181 13.42 -8.51 -2.98
C PRO A 181 12.35 -8.31 -1.90
N VAL A 182 12.35 -7.15 -1.25
CA VAL A 182 11.32 -6.76 -0.28
C VAL A 182 10.27 -5.92 -0.98
N LEU A 183 8.99 -6.19 -0.74
CA LEU A 183 7.90 -5.43 -1.32
C LEU A 183 7.91 -3.97 -0.84
N ALA A 184 7.78 -3.03 -1.78
CA ALA A 184 7.73 -1.60 -1.48
C ALA A 184 6.30 -1.06 -1.62
N LEU A 185 5.74 -1.07 -2.83
CA LEU A 185 4.37 -0.63 -3.07
C LEU A 185 3.85 -1.18 -4.40
N ILE A 186 2.54 -1.12 -4.60
CA ILE A 186 1.92 -1.28 -5.92
C ILE A 186 1.72 0.10 -6.52
N HIS A 187 1.99 0.25 -7.82
CA HIS A 187 1.85 1.53 -8.49
C HIS A 187 0.38 2.03 -8.38
N PRO A 188 0.12 3.30 -8.02
CA PRO A 188 -1.24 3.78 -7.73
C PRO A 188 -2.26 3.72 -8.87
N THR A 189 -1.80 3.81 -10.13
CA THR A 189 -2.66 3.82 -11.32
C THR A 189 -2.48 2.60 -12.22
N ASN A 190 -1.28 2.00 -12.25
CA ASN A 190 -1.00 0.82 -13.05
C ASN A 190 -0.84 -0.43 -12.18
N PRO A 191 -1.87 -1.27 -12.01
CA PRO A 191 -1.83 -2.42 -11.09
C PRO A 191 -0.86 -3.53 -11.51
N ASP A 192 -0.41 -3.55 -12.77
CA ASP A 192 0.57 -4.54 -13.24
C ASP A 192 1.99 -4.20 -12.75
N VAL A 193 2.25 -2.95 -12.30
CA VAL A 193 3.57 -2.52 -11.83
C VAL A 193 3.65 -2.58 -10.30
N VAL A 194 4.60 -3.38 -9.80
CA VAL A 194 4.91 -3.52 -8.38
C VAL A 194 6.37 -3.13 -8.14
N TYR A 195 6.58 -2.29 -7.13
CA TYR A 195 7.89 -1.81 -6.73
C TYR A 195 8.46 -2.62 -5.57
N PHE A 196 9.79 -2.77 -5.59
CA PHE A 196 10.53 -3.52 -4.59
C PHE A 196 11.82 -2.82 -4.16
N PHE A 197 12.19 -3.06 -2.92
CA PHE A 197 13.51 -2.75 -2.38
C PHE A 197 14.45 -3.95 -2.56
N LEU A 198 15.63 -3.72 -3.11
CA LEU A 198 16.74 -4.67 -3.09
C LEU A 198 18.04 -3.93 -2.88
N ASP A 199 18.67 -4.20 -1.74
CA ASP A 199 19.87 -3.51 -1.28
C ASP A 199 19.65 -1.98 -1.26
N GLU A 200 20.31 -1.21 -2.13
CA GLU A 200 20.16 0.26 -2.23
C GLU A 200 19.18 0.72 -3.32
N HIS A 201 18.50 -0.22 -3.98
CA HIS A 201 17.69 0.07 -5.16
C HIS A 201 16.20 -0.08 -4.88
N LEU A 202 15.44 0.86 -5.43
CA LEU A 202 14.01 0.77 -5.61
C LEU A 202 13.77 0.53 -7.10
N PHE A 203 13.12 -0.58 -7.44
CA PHE A 203 12.85 -0.91 -8.84
C PHE A 203 11.41 -1.37 -9.02
N GLY A 204 10.81 -0.97 -10.14
CA GLY A 204 9.46 -1.33 -10.55
C GLY A 204 9.49 -2.50 -11.52
N VAL A 205 8.65 -3.50 -11.30
CA VAL A 205 8.46 -4.64 -12.19
C VAL A 205 7.03 -4.65 -12.70
N ASP A 206 6.85 -4.65 -14.02
CA ASP A 206 5.60 -5.09 -14.63
C ASP A 206 5.51 -6.60 -14.46
N VAL A 207 4.66 -7.04 -13.52
CA VAL A 207 4.50 -8.44 -13.13
C VAL A 207 3.93 -9.27 -14.28
N ARG A 208 3.03 -8.71 -15.09
CA ARG A 208 2.41 -9.39 -16.23
C ARG A 208 3.44 -9.62 -17.34
N ALA A 209 4.23 -8.59 -17.66
CA ALA A 209 5.28 -8.64 -18.67
C ALA A 209 6.56 -9.33 -18.17
N ARG A 210 6.74 -9.48 -16.85
CA ARG A 210 7.95 -9.95 -16.15
C ARG A 210 9.17 -9.06 -16.41
N LYS A 211 8.95 -7.76 -16.58
CA LYS A 211 9.99 -6.80 -16.98
C LYS A 211 10.22 -5.75 -15.91
N VAL A 212 11.48 -5.42 -15.67
CA VAL A 212 11.85 -4.23 -14.91
C VAL A 212 11.58 -3.01 -15.78
N MET A 213 10.80 -2.08 -15.25
CA MET A 213 10.42 -0.84 -15.92
C MET A 213 11.35 0.31 -15.54
N GLU A 214 11.71 0.37 -14.26
CA GLU A 214 12.46 1.46 -13.62
C GLU A 214 13.35 0.86 -12.53
N CYS A 215 14.55 1.40 -12.32
CA CYS A 215 15.46 0.99 -11.26
C CYS A 215 16.32 2.18 -10.86
N GLU A 216 16.18 2.63 -9.62
CA GLU A 216 16.87 3.81 -9.11
C GLU A 216 17.49 3.52 -7.74
N VAL A 217 18.61 4.17 -7.46
CA VAL A 217 19.19 4.18 -6.11
C VAL A 217 18.37 5.14 -5.26
N TYR A 218 17.91 4.69 -4.08
CA TYR A 218 17.14 5.54 -3.17
C TYR A 218 17.98 5.93 -1.95
N GLU A 219 17.84 7.19 -1.54
CA GLU A 219 18.43 7.67 -0.30
C GLU A 219 17.48 7.41 0.86
N LEU A 220 17.98 6.72 1.89
CA LEU A 220 17.22 6.38 3.08
C LEU A 220 17.92 6.94 4.32
N VAL A 221 17.25 7.87 4.99
CA VAL A 221 17.73 8.41 6.27
C VAL A 221 17.39 7.44 7.41
N GLN A 222 16.14 6.97 7.46
CA GLN A 222 15.63 5.97 8.39
C GLN A 222 14.41 5.25 7.79
N PRO A 223 14.08 4.01 8.22
CA PRO A 223 14.79 3.14 9.17
C PRO A 223 16.05 2.51 8.53
N PRO A 224 16.84 1.68 9.24
CA PRO A 224 17.88 0.86 8.60
C PRO A 224 17.29 0.00 7.47
N ARG A 225 18.08 -0.23 6.42
CA ARG A 225 17.60 -0.86 5.17
C ARG A 225 17.02 -2.26 5.37
N GLU A 226 17.53 -3.02 6.32
CA GLU A 226 17.01 -4.35 6.66
C GLU A 226 15.58 -4.31 7.26
N HIS A 227 15.10 -3.13 7.67
CA HIS A 227 13.78 -2.89 8.21
C HIS A 227 12.82 -2.22 7.23
N VAL A 228 13.24 -1.87 6.00
CA VAL A 228 12.31 -1.31 5.02
C VAL A 228 11.23 -2.33 4.69
N THR A 229 10.01 -1.82 4.57
CA THR A 229 8.78 -2.57 4.28
C THR A 229 7.82 -1.62 3.58
N THR A 230 6.70 -2.17 3.11
CA THR A 230 5.58 -1.40 2.56
C THR A 230 5.03 -0.31 3.49
N ARG A 231 5.31 -0.35 4.80
CA ARG A 231 4.86 0.68 5.76
C ARG A 231 5.68 1.97 5.73
N PHE A 232 6.86 1.97 5.13
CA PHE A 232 7.78 3.11 5.16
C PHE A 232 7.77 3.91 3.87
N VAL A 233 6.93 3.54 2.90
CA VAL A 233 6.86 4.19 1.59
C VAL A 233 5.41 4.42 1.20
N HIS A 234 5.15 5.62 0.70
CA HIS A 234 3.86 5.99 0.13
C HIS A 234 4.10 6.60 -1.24
N ALA A 235 3.34 6.15 -2.23
CA ALA A 235 3.30 6.83 -3.50
C ALA A 235 2.54 8.14 -3.34
N TRP A 236 3.12 9.22 -3.86
CA TRP A 236 2.55 10.55 -3.77
C TRP A 236 2.46 11.17 -5.16
N GLN A 237 1.25 11.50 -5.60
CA GLN A 237 1.06 12.32 -6.79
C GLN A 237 1.20 13.78 -6.37
N LEU A 238 2.27 14.44 -6.80
CA LEU A 238 2.50 15.84 -6.51
C LEU A 238 1.36 16.69 -7.12
N PRO A 239 0.73 17.58 -6.34
CA PRO A 239 -0.18 18.59 -6.86
C PRO A 239 0.46 19.37 -8.01
N GLN A 240 -0.31 19.70 -9.05
CA GLN A 240 0.20 20.43 -10.22
C GLN A 240 0.96 21.71 -9.86
N ALA A 241 0.53 22.43 -8.82
CA ALA A 241 1.21 23.62 -8.31
C ALA A 241 2.68 23.35 -7.91
N LEU A 242 2.96 22.18 -7.33
CA LEU A 242 4.30 21.75 -6.92
C LEU A 242 5.12 21.14 -8.06
N CYS A 243 4.47 20.66 -9.12
CA CYS A 243 5.15 20.11 -10.31
C CYS A 243 5.79 21.19 -11.20
N SER A 244 5.44 22.48 -11.00
CA SER A 244 5.87 23.57 -11.88
C SER A 244 7.31 24.10 -11.64
N GLY A 245 8.01 23.58 -10.62
CA GLY A 245 9.32 24.09 -10.19
C GLY A 245 10.57 23.51 -10.86
N SER A 246 10.45 22.54 -11.79
CA SER A 246 11.62 21.91 -12.43
C SER A 246 11.83 22.30 -13.90
N ALA A 247 11.16 23.35 -14.39
CA ALA A 247 11.36 23.86 -15.74
C ALA A 247 12.47 24.92 -15.78
N LYS A 248 13.71 24.44 -15.96
CA LYS A 248 14.87 25.12 -16.57
C LYS A 248 15.34 26.44 -15.92
N GLU A 249 16.48 26.36 -15.22
CA GLU A 249 17.51 27.39 -15.39
C GLU A 249 17.99 27.32 -16.85
N THR A 250 17.37 28.10 -17.73
CA THR A 250 17.98 28.44 -19.01
C THR A 250 19.11 29.42 -18.74
N GLU A 251 20.32 29.00 -19.11
CA GLU A 251 21.50 29.84 -19.32
C GLU A 251 21.17 31.01 -20.27
N ASP A 252 20.56 32.07 -19.77
CA ASP A 252 20.47 33.37 -20.48
C ASP A 252 20.78 34.56 -19.55
N GLY A 253 21.18 34.31 -18.30
CA GLY A 253 21.53 35.35 -17.32
C GLY A 253 22.99 35.83 -17.34
N VAL A 254 23.87 35.29 -18.20
CA VAL A 254 25.33 35.59 -18.16
C VAL A 254 25.80 36.43 -19.36
N LYS A 255 24.91 37.04 -20.14
CA LYS A 255 25.32 37.89 -21.29
C LYS A 255 24.87 39.34 -21.31
N GLU A 256 24.11 39.84 -20.32
CA GLU A 256 23.72 41.26 -20.31
C GLU A 256 24.51 42.16 -19.34
N GLU A 257 25.37 41.63 -18.45
CA GLU A 257 26.20 42.48 -17.56
C GLU A 257 27.60 42.83 -18.08
N LEU A 258 28.00 42.36 -19.28
CA LEU A 258 29.31 42.68 -19.88
C LEU A 258 29.26 43.73 -21.01
N GLN A 259 28.11 44.35 -21.27
CA GLN A 259 27.97 45.46 -22.23
C GLN A 259 27.73 46.84 -21.60
N GLN A 260 27.69 46.96 -20.27
CA GLN A 260 27.56 48.27 -19.59
C GLN A 260 28.87 48.86 -19.01
N LEU A 261 30.04 48.27 -19.32
CA LEU A 261 31.35 48.79 -18.88
C LEU A 261 32.27 49.24 -20.03
N GLN A 262 31.71 49.59 -21.18
CA GLN A 262 32.42 50.37 -22.20
C GLN A 262 31.78 51.73 -22.39
N LEU A 263 32.04 52.61 -21.42
CA LEU A 263 32.24 54.06 -21.56
C LEU A 263 32.84 54.62 -20.25
#